data_AF-A0A7V9U5A2-F1
#
_entry.id   AF-A0A7V9U5A2-F1
#
_cell.length_a   1.000
_cell.length_b   1.000
_cell.length_c   1.000
_cell.angle_alpha   90.00
_cell.angle_beta   90.00
_cell.angle_gamma   90.00
#
_symmetry.space_group_name_H-M   'P 1'
#
loop_
_entity.id
_entity.type
_entity.pdbx_description
1 polymer ?
#
loop_
_entity_poly.entity_id
_entity_poly.type
_entity_poly.pdbx_seq_one_letter_code
_entity_poly.pdbx_strand_id
1 'polypeptide(L)'
;MKPLLSCAAWVSRPCITGFVTLLAMPAALGAAVIPPALPDMPGTISPGLKLTLNSAADRASDSRTARLIALHVPSGSRVSPFLDPGPFTARWEGTITLRIRSEYTFRAVGS
;
A
#
# COMPACT_ATOMS: atom_id res chain seq x y z
N MET A 1 25.82 -44.98 -23.10
CA MET A 1 26.51 -46.29 -23.04
C MET A 1 27.55 -46.24 -21.93
N LYS A 2 27.35 -46.99 -20.84
CA LYS A 2 28.38 -47.43 -19.87
C LYS A 2 29.00 -48.73 -20.42
N PRO A 3 30.28 -49.09 -20.14
CA PRO A 3 30.61 -49.77 -18.88
C PRO A 3 32.05 -49.50 -18.34
N LEU A 4 32.23 -49.45 -17.01
CA LEU A 4 32.75 -50.51 -16.10
C LEU A 4 34.25 -50.82 -16.21
N LEU A 5 34.99 -50.45 -15.16
CA LEU A 5 36.16 -51.11 -14.55
C LEU A 5 36.40 -50.32 -13.22
N SER A 6 36.75 -50.87 -12.07
CA SER A 6 36.94 -52.24 -11.60
C SER A 6 36.98 -52.17 -10.06
N CYS A 7 36.63 -53.28 -9.42
CA CYS A 7 36.56 -53.49 -7.99
C CYS A 7 37.92 -53.57 -7.26
N ALA A 8 37.84 -53.26 -5.96
CA ALA A 8 38.44 -53.95 -4.80
C ALA A 8 39.92 -53.76 -4.42
N ALA A 9 40.13 -53.15 -3.25
CA ALA A 9 41.03 -53.59 -2.15
C ALA A 9 40.73 -52.68 -0.93
N TRP A 10 39.89 -53.11 0.03
CA TRP A 10 40.21 -53.77 1.30
C TRP A 10 40.97 -52.91 2.33
N VAL A 11 40.49 -53.00 3.59
CA VAL A 11 41.06 -52.49 4.86
C VAL A 11 40.76 -50.99 5.09
N SER A 12 40.16 -50.52 6.17
CA SER A 12 39.99 -50.99 7.55
C SER A 12 38.83 -50.22 8.20
N ARG A 13 38.10 -50.87 9.10
CA ARG A 13 37.21 -50.19 10.05
C ARG A 13 38.06 -49.48 11.10
N PRO A 14 37.69 -48.24 11.49
CA PRO A 14 37.43 -48.04 12.91
C PRO A 14 36.16 -47.22 13.17
N CYS A 15 35.26 -47.86 13.91
CA CYS A 15 34.54 -47.35 15.07
C CYS A 15 34.75 -45.85 15.38
N ILE A 16 33.83 -44.96 14.96
CA ILE A 16 33.52 -43.74 15.70
C ILE A 16 32.00 -43.53 15.63
N THR A 17 31.38 -43.73 16.78
CA THR A 17 30.00 -43.51 17.14
C THR A 17 29.62 -42.04 16.90
N GLY A 18 29.07 -41.73 15.74
CA GLY A 18 28.58 -40.40 15.38
C GLY A 18 27.11 -40.23 15.76
N PHE A 19 26.86 -39.56 16.89
CA PHE A 19 25.55 -39.10 17.35
C PHE A 19 24.93 -38.17 16.28
N VAL A 20 24.02 -38.67 15.46
CA VAL A 20 23.21 -37.83 14.54
C VAL A 20 22.09 -37.21 15.37
N THR A 21 22.35 -36.04 15.93
CA THR A 21 21.33 -35.25 16.63
C THR A 21 20.42 -34.62 15.58
N LEU A 22 19.25 -35.25 15.38
CA LEU A 22 18.14 -34.73 14.61
C LEU A 22 17.63 -33.44 15.29
N LEU A 23 18.08 -32.28 14.81
CA LEU A 23 17.52 -30.99 15.20
C LEU A 23 16.14 -30.87 14.54
N ALA A 24 15.10 -31.29 15.27
CA ALA A 24 13.72 -30.97 14.97
C ALA A 24 13.53 -29.45 15.09
N MET A 25 13.47 -28.78 13.95
CA MET A 25 13.20 -27.36 13.84
C MET A 25 11.72 -27.13 14.18
N PRO A 26 11.38 -26.47 15.30
CA PRO A 26 9.99 -26.23 15.63
C PRO A 26 9.47 -25.16 14.66
N ALA A 27 8.56 -25.55 13.77
CA ALA A 27 7.75 -24.61 13.02
C ALA A 27 6.86 -23.87 14.02
N ALA A 28 7.33 -22.73 14.51
CA ALA A 28 6.52 -21.83 15.31
C ALA A 28 5.37 -21.33 14.41
N LEU A 29 4.16 -21.84 14.67
CA LEU A 29 2.92 -21.27 14.14
C LEU A 29 2.79 -19.84 14.66
N GLY A 30 3.25 -18.87 13.87
CA GLY A 30 2.86 -17.48 14.05
C GLY A 30 1.39 -17.34 13.68
N ALA A 31 0.50 -17.38 14.67
CA ALA A 31 -0.90 -17.02 14.47
C ALA A 31 -0.95 -15.56 13.98
N ALA A 32 -1.44 -15.34 12.76
CA ALA A 32 -1.68 -14.00 12.25
C ALA A 32 -2.68 -13.31 13.17
N VAL A 33 -2.23 -12.27 13.89
CA VAL A 33 -3.10 -11.41 14.68
C VAL A 33 -3.96 -10.64 13.69
N ILE A 34 -5.20 -11.08 13.49
CA ILE A 34 -6.18 -10.33 12.70
C ILE A 34 -6.67 -9.19 13.61
N PRO A 35 -6.34 -7.92 13.32
CA PRO A 35 -6.84 -6.82 14.12
C PRO A 35 -8.37 -6.80 14.05
N PRO A 36 -9.07 -6.57 15.18
CA PRO A 36 -10.52 -6.42 15.14
C PRO A 36 -10.89 -5.23 14.26
N ALA A 37 -12.02 -5.35 13.57
CA ALA A 37 -12.56 -4.23 12.80
C ALA A 37 -12.80 -3.04 13.73
N LEU A 38 -12.36 -1.86 13.30
CA LEU A 38 -12.62 -0.61 14.02
C LEU A 38 -14.14 -0.41 14.09
N PRO A 39 -14.70 -0.04 15.25
CA PRO A 39 -16.12 0.26 15.36
C PRO A 39 -16.48 1.44 14.46
N ASP A 40 -17.58 1.33 13.71
CA ASP A 40 -18.12 2.41 12.89
C ASP A 40 -18.61 3.54 13.80
N MET A 41 -17.81 4.60 13.90
CA MET A 41 -18.22 5.85 14.54
C MET A 41 -18.80 6.79 13.49
N PRO A 42 -19.98 7.40 13.73
CA PRO A 42 -20.52 8.39 12.80
C PRO A 42 -19.51 9.53 12.63
N GLY A 43 -19.09 9.76 11.38
CA GLY A 43 -18.10 10.79 11.07
C GLY A 43 -18.61 12.17 11.46
N THR A 44 -17.82 12.91 12.24
CA THR A 44 -18.08 14.32 12.55
C THR A 44 -18.05 15.14 11.27
N ILE A 45 -19.16 15.81 10.94
CA ILE A 45 -19.25 16.71 9.78
C ILE A 45 -18.37 17.93 10.05
N SER A 46 -17.14 17.87 9.54
CA SER A 46 -16.19 18.99 9.58
C SER A 46 -16.36 19.86 8.34
N PRO A 47 -16.18 21.19 8.46
CA PRO A 47 -16.25 22.07 7.30
C PRO A 47 -15.12 21.78 6.31
N GLY A 48 -15.46 21.81 5.02
CA GLY A 48 -14.52 21.56 3.91
C GLY A 48 -14.78 20.23 3.21
N LEU A 49 -13.91 19.93 2.24
CA LEU A 49 -13.96 18.73 1.41
C LEU A 49 -12.64 18.01 1.50
N LYS A 50 -12.65 16.68 1.47
CA LYS A 50 -11.43 15.90 1.33
C LYS A 50 -10.94 16.05 -0.11
N LEU A 51 -9.77 16.67 -0.29
CA LEU A 51 -9.03 16.71 -1.55
C LEU A 51 -7.97 15.61 -1.53
N THR A 52 -8.06 14.69 -2.48
CA THR A 52 -7.04 13.68 -2.76
C THR A 52 -6.36 14.01 -4.09
N LEU A 53 -5.04 14.11 -4.07
CA LEU A 53 -4.18 14.36 -5.23
C LEU A 53 -3.37 13.09 -5.51
N ASN A 54 -3.43 12.59 -6.74
CA ASN A 54 -2.68 11.40 -7.16
C ASN A 54 -1.71 11.77 -8.30
N SER A 55 -0.42 11.49 -8.10
CA SER A 55 0.59 11.63 -9.16
C SER A 55 0.45 10.50 -10.19
N ALA A 56 0.47 10.84 -11.47
CA ALA A 56 0.54 9.83 -12.53
C ALA A 56 1.94 9.20 -12.67
N ALA A 57 2.99 9.90 -12.22
CA ALA A 57 4.38 9.47 -12.36
C ALA A 57 4.78 8.45 -11.28
N ASP A 58 4.51 8.76 -10.01
CA ASP A 58 5.17 8.05 -8.88
C ASP A 58 4.20 7.22 -8.04
N ARG A 59 2.93 7.14 -8.48
CA ARG A 59 1.80 6.57 -7.70
C ARG A 59 1.68 7.12 -6.26
N ALA A 60 2.35 8.23 -5.96
CA ALA A 60 2.23 8.92 -4.70
C ALA A 60 0.86 9.62 -4.61
N SER A 61 0.36 9.74 -3.38
CA SER A 61 -0.91 10.42 -3.09
C SER A 61 -0.79 11.37 -1.91
N ASP A 62 -1.45 12.52 -2.00
CA ASP A 62 -1.58 13.50 -0.93
C ASP A 62 -3.07 13.74 -0.64
N SER A 63 -3.46 13.64 0.64
CA SER A 63 -4.85 13.81 1.08
C SER A 63 -4.93 14.90 2.15
N ARG A 64 -5.79 15.90 1.92
CA ARG A 64 -5.98 17.03 2.83
C ARG A 64 -7.40 17.56 2.80
N THR A 65 -7.80 18.30 3.84
CA THR A 65 -9.06 19.06 3.82
C THR A 65 -8.87 20.36 3.04
N ALA A 66 -9.63 20.54 1.97
CA ALA A 66 -9.70 21.76 1.18
C ALA A 66 -10.95 22.56 1.52
N ARG A 67 -10.78 23.88 1.71
CA ARG A 67 -11.90 24.80 1.99
C ARG A 67 -12.79 25.04 0.76
N LEU A 68 -12.22 24.99 -0.44
CA LEU A 68 -12.89 25.34 -1.71
C LEU A 68 -12.64 24.25 -2.76
N ILE A 69 -13.60 24.07 -3.69
CA ILE A 69 -13.41 23.31 -4.93
C ILE A 69 -12.72 24.24 -5.95
N ALA A 70 -11.45 24.52 -5.70
CA ALA A 70 -10.62 25.32 -6.58
C ALA A 70 -9.18 24.86 -6.47
N LEU A 71 -8.53 24.69 -7.62
CA LEU A 71 -7.12 24.31 -7.71
C LEU A 71 -6.50 25.01 -8.91
N HIS A 72 -5.42 25.74 -8.65
CA HIS A 72 -4.61 26.38 -9.67
C HIS A 72 -3.17 25.91 -9.47
N VAL A 73 -2.59 25.34 -10.52
CA VAL A 73 -1.21 24.86 -10.55
C VAL A 73 -0.56 25.47 -11.79
N PRO A 74 0.43 26.36 -11.65
CA PRO A 74 1.16 26.87 -12.80
C PRO A 74 1.84 25.73 -13.57
N SER A 75 2.02 25.91 -14.88
CA SER A 75 2.71 24.92 -15.71
C SER A 75 4.09 24.59 -15.15
N GLY A 76 4.46 23.30 -15.16
CA GLY A 76 5.72 22.80 -14.63
C GLY A 76 5.86 22.84 -13.10
N SER A 77 4.86 23.36 -12.37
CA SER A 77 4.89 23.40 -10.91
C SER A 77 4.32 22.13 -10.28
N ARG A 78 4.70 21.92 -9.03
CA ARG A 78 4.27 20.79 -8.21
C ARG A 78 2.91 21.10 -7.57
N VAL A 79 1.93 20.19 -7.67
CA VAL A 79 0.60 20.39 -7.07
C VAL A 79 0.60 20.26 -5.54
N SER A 80 1.56 19.50 -5.00
CA SER A 80 1.78 19.26 -3.58
C SER A 80 3.28 19.09 -3.30
N PRO A 81 3.80 19.49 -2.13
CA PRO A 81 5.20 19.24 -1.77
C PRO A 81 5.63 17.75 -1.83
N PHE A 82 4.66 16.83 -1.76
CA PHE A 82 4.91 15.38 -1.66
C PHE A 82 4.81 14.62 -2.99
N LEU A 83 4.48 15.29 -4.09
CA LEU A 83 4.28 14.67 -5.41
C LEU A 83 5.30 15.20 -6.41
N ASP A 84 5.75 14.44 -7.41
CA ASP A 84 6.58 15.04 -8.47
C ASP A 84 5.78 15.95 -9.42
N PRO A 85 6.43 16.95 -10.03
CA PRO A 85 5.76 17.79 -11.03
C PRO A 85 5.34 16.94 -12.23
N GLY A 86 4.13 17.19 -12.74
CA GLY A 86 3.61 16.46 -13.89
C GLY A 86 2.09 16.29 -13.85
N PRO A 87 1.55 15.43 -14.74
CA PRO A 87 0.13 15.11 -14.75
C PRO A 87 -0.32 14.52 -13.41
N PHE A 88 -1.47 14.97 -12.93
CA PHE A 88 -2.06 14.48 -11.68
C PHE A 88 -3.58 14.42 -11.80
N THR A 89 -4.19 13.66 -10.90
CA THR A 89 -5.66 13.61 -10.72
C THR A 89 -6.02 14.22 -9.37
N ALA A 90 -6.98 15.13 -9.35
CA ALA A 90 -7.55 15.70 -8.14
C ALA A 90 -8.98 15.20 -7.93
N ARG A 91 -9.28 14.72 -6.72
CA ARG A 91 -10.61 14.25 -6.32
C ARG A 91 -11.07 14.99 -5.07
N TRP A 92 -12.24 15.62 -5.14
CA TRP A 92 -12.92 16.21 -4.00
C TRP A 92 -14.05 15.30 -3.53
N GLU A 93 -14.14 15.05 -2.23
CA GLU A 93 -15.18 14.23 -1.61
C GLU A 93 -15.76 14.94 -0.38
N GLY A 94 -17.07 14.89 -0.24
CA GLY A 94 -17.78 15.43 0.92
C GLY A 94 -19.26 15.60 0.66
N THR A 95 -19.91 16.35 1.55
CA THR A 95 -21.36 16.54 1.55
C THR A 95 -21.70 18.02 1.44
N ILE A 96 -22.70 18.35 0.62
CA ILE A 96 -23.27 19.69 0.53
C ILE A 96 -24.60 19.70 1.29
N THR A 97 -24.66 20.47 2.37
CA THR A 97 -25.88 20.64 3.15
C THR A 97 -26.66 21.85 2.66
N LEU A 98 -27.82 21.62 2.04
CA LEU A 98 -28.70 22.67 1.55
C LEU A 98 -29.75 23.00 2.61
N ARG A 99 -29.70 24.22 3.14
CA ARG A 99 -30.67 24.67 4.17
C ARG A 99 -32.05 24.98 3.58
N ILE A 100 -32.08 25.45 2.34
CA ILE A 100 -33.31 25.84 1.64
C ILE A 100 -33.53 24.87 0.50
N ARG A 101 -34.76 24.38 0.34
CA ARG A 101 -35.14 23.57 -0.81
C ARG A 101 -35.30 24.49 -2.02
N SER A 102 -34.48 24.29 -3.03
CA SER A 102 -34.51 25.05 -4.28
C SER A 102 -33.85 24.24 -5.41
N GLU A 103 -33.78 24.83 -6.60
CA GLU A 103 -33.02 24.30 -7.73
C GLU A 103 -31.57 24.80 -7.67
N TYR A 104 -30.62 23.90 -7.89
CA TYR A 104 -29.19 24.19 -7.83
C TYR A 104 -28.49 23.63 -9.07
N THR A 105 -27.68 24.45 -9.72
CA THR A 105 -26.83 24.03 -10.86
C THR A 105 -25.36 24.10 -10.45
N PHE A 106 -24.61 23.04 -10.72
CA PHE A 106 -23.17 22.98 -10.50
C PHE A 106 -22.43 23.14 -11.82
N ARG A 107 -21.37 23.95 -11.84
CA ARG A 107 -20.49 24.12 -12.99
C ARG A 107 -19.04 23.97 -12.56
N ALA A 108 -18.28 23.16 -13.30
CA ALA A 108 -16.83 23.07 -13.17
C ALA A 108 -16.17 23.74 -14.38
N VAL A 109 -15.05 24.41 -14.13
CA VAL A 109 -14.22 25.04 -15.16
C VAL A 109 -12.77 24.69 -14.88
N GLY A 110 -12.06 24.27 -15.91
CA GLY A 110 -10.63 23.98 -15.88
C GLY A 110 -10.08 24.09 -17.29
N SER A 111 -8.77 24.31 -17.39
CA SER A 111 -8.01 24.43 -18.64
C SER A 111 -6.76 23.58 -18.56
#